data_AF-A0A921K1A9-F1
#
_entry.id   AF-A0A921K1A9-F1
#
_cell.length_a   1.000
_cell.length_b   1.000
_cell.length_c   1.000
_cell.angle_alpha   90.00
_cell.angle_beta   90.00
_cell.angle_gamma   90.00
#
_symmetry.space_group_name_H-M   'P 1'
#
loop_
_entity.id
_entity.type
_entity.pdbx_description
1 polymer ?
#
loop_
_entity_poly.entity_id
_entity_poly.type
_entity_poly.pdbx_seq_one_letter_code
_entity_poly.pdbx_strand_id
1 'polypeptide(L)'
;MKNLKLAQIITAMVTPYNENDELDTTRLKSLLEYLLKNGTQGVLINGTTGEGPNLSVAEKEEMIQQTIKIVNDRVPIIAGVGSNSTSATVADVQKISNYSDLSALLVVVPYYNKPDQAGMIAHFTMVADASKIPIVIYNIPGRTGVKMSVDTVLKLAEHPNIIGVKNCTGAADLAVL
;
A
#
# COMPACT_ATOMS: atom_id res chain seq x y z
N MET A 1 0.67 5.47 -17.22
CA MET A 1 0.15 5.16 -15.87
C MET A 1 -1.29 5.61 -15.78
N LYS A 2 -2.21 4.69 -15.51
CA LYS A 2 -3.62 5.04 -15.31
C LYS A 2 -3.81 5.89 -14.05
N ASN A 3 -4.72 6.85 -14.15
CA ASN A 3 -4.89 7.88 -13.14
C ASN A 3 -5.56 7.30 -11.89
N LEU A 4 -4.77 7.06 -10.85
CA LEU A 4 -5.25 6.60 -9.54
C LEU A 4 -6.37 7.50 -8.97
N LYS A 5 -6.38 8.80 -9.31
CA LYS A 5 -7.41 9.75 -8.86
C LYS A 5 -8.81 9.46 -9.43
N LEU A 6 -8.91 8.68 -10.51
CA LEU A 6 -10.20 8.31 -11.11
C LEU A 6 -10.76 6.99 -10.55
N ALA A 7 -9.98 6.24 -9.77
CA ALA A 7 -10.41 4.98 -9.18
C ALA A 7 -11.19 5.23 -7.88
N GLN A 8 -12.51 4.99 -7.90
CA GLN A 8 -13.39 5.10 -6.75
C GLN A 8 -13.44 3.81 -5.94
N ILE A 9 -13.33 2.65 -6.62
CA ILE A 9 -13.32 1.33 -5.98
C ILE A 9 -11.95 0.69 -6.19
N ILE A 10 -11.17 0.58 -5.11
CA ILE A 10 -9.87 -0.09 -5.10
C ILE A 10 -9.94 -1.28 -4.15
N THR A 11 -9.88 -2.48 -4.72
CA THR A 11 -10.03 -3.70 -3.92
C THR A 11 -8.72 -4.08 -3.26
N ALA A 12 -8.68 -4.11 -1.93
CA ALA A 12 -7.61 -4.77 -1.17
C ALA A 12 -7.83 -6.28 -1.27
N MET A 13 -7.04 -6.94 -2.11
CA MET A 13 -7.23 -8.36 -2.39
C MET A 13 -6.42 -9.26 -1.46
N VAL A 14 -6.91 -10.49 -1.29
CA VAL A 14 -6.20 -11.58 -0.60
C VAL A 14 -5.04 -12.10 -1.45
N THR A 15 -4.12 -12.84 -0.83
CA THR A 15 -3.01 -13.52 -1.49
C THR A 15 -3.37 -15.00 -1.68
N PRO A 16 -3.56 -15.49 -2.92
CA PRO A 16 -3.90 -16.90 -3.12
C PRO A 16 -2.69 -17.81 -2.93
N TYR A 17 -2.85 -18.86 -2.12
CA TYR A 17 -1.84 -19.87 -1.87
C TYR A 17 -2.25 -21.24 -2.43
N ASN A 18 -1.26 -22.06 -2.80
CA ASN A 18 -1.43 -23.46 -3.17
C ASN A 18 -1.33 -24.36 -1.92
N GLU A 19 -1.43 -25.67 -2.09
CA GLU A 19 -1.37 -26.64 -0.98
C GLU A 19 0.03 -26.75 -0.34
N ASN A 20 1.06 -26.16 -0.95
CA ASN A 20 2.44 -26.13 -0.47
C ASN A 20 2.81 -24.79 0.20
N ASP A 21 1.83 -23.93 0.50
CA ASP A 21 2.04 -22.57 1.03
C ASP A 21 2.86 -21.66 0.09
N GLU A 22 2.81 -21.90 -1.22
CA GLU A 22 3.42 -21.04 -2.24
C GLU A 22 2.36 -20.21 -2.96
N LEU A 23 2.75 -19.07 -3.55
CA LEU A 23 1.84 -18.21 -4.31
C LEU A 23 1.18 -18.98 -5.48
N ASP A 24 -0.14 -19.13 -5.43
CA ASP A 24 -0.90 -19.77 -6.51
C ASP A 24 -1.20 -18.75 -7.62
N THR A 25 -0.30 -18.69 -8.60
CA THR A 25 -0.41 -17.77 -9.74
C THR A 25 -1.65 -18.02 -10.62
N THR A 26 -2.18 -19.25 -10.65
CA THR A 26 -3.39 -19.59 -11.42
C THR A 26 -4.64 -19.03 -10.73
N ARG A 27 -4.72 -19.19 -9.41
CA ARG A 27 -5.78 -18.58 -8.59
C ARG A 27 -5.66 -17.06 -8.55
N LEU A 28 -4.44 -16.52 -8.49
CA LEU A 28 -4.19 -15.08 -8.59
C LEU A 28 -4.76 -14.49 -9.88
N LYS A 29 -4.48 -15.14 -11.02
CA LYS A 29 -5.06 -14.73 -12.31
C LYS A 29 -6.58 -14.79 -12.28
N SER A 30 -7.14 -15.88 -11.78
CA SER A 30 -8.60 -16.06 -11.72
C SER A 30 -9.27 -14.99 -10.84
N LEU A 31 -8.67 -14.66 -9.70
CA LEU A 31 -9.14 -13.62 -8.78
C LEU A 31 -9.05 -12.22 -9.42
N LEU A 32 -7.92 -11.88 -10.03
CA LEU A 32 -7.74 -10.58 -10.70
C LEU A 32 -8.75 -10.39 -11.84
N GLU A 33 -8.91 -11.39 -12.71
CA GLU A 33 -9.90 -11.31 -13.79
C GLU A 33 -11.34 -11.17 -13.25
N TYR A 34 -11.65 -11.88 -12.17
CA TYR A 34 -12.94 -11.73 -11.50
C TYR A 34 -13.14 -10.30 -10.97
N LEU A 35 -12.16 -9.73 -10.25
CA LEU A 35 -12.27 -8.38 -9.70
C LEU A 35 -12.41 -7.31 -10.80
N LEU A 36 -11.62 -7.43 -11.87
CA LEU A 36 -11.67 -6.54 -13.02
C LEU A 36 -13.03 -6.61 -13.73
N LYS A 37 -13.57 -7.81 -13.91
CA LYS A 37 -14.89 -8.02 -14.51
C LYS A 37 -16.02 -7.46 -13.65
N ASN A 38 -15.85 -7.42 -12.32
CA ASN A 38 -16.89 -7.02 -11.37
C ASN A 38 -16.71 -5.60 -10.82
N GLY A 39 -16.01 -4.73 -11.56
CA GLY A 39 -16.05 -3.29 -11.33
C GLY A 39 -14.98 -2.72 -10.41
N THR A 40 -13.96 -3.49 -10.02
CA THR A 40 -12.78 -2.89 -9.39
C THR A 40 -12.13 -1.91 -10.38
N GLN A 41 -11.79 -0.71 -9.91
CA GLN A 41 -11.13 0.33 -10.70
C GLN A 41 -9.65 0.49 -10.32
N GLY A 42 -9.20 -0.28 -9.34
CA GLY A 42 -7.81 -0.44 -8.93
C GLY A 42 -7.66 -1.68 -8.07
N VAL A 43 -6.44 -2.14 -7.87
CA VAL A 43 -6.14 -3.24 -6.96
C VAL A 43 -5.07 -2.83 -5.97
N LEU A 44 -5.25 -3.24 -4.72
CA LEU A 44 -4.25 -3.11 -3.65
C LEU A 44 -3.79 -4.51 -3.26
N ILE A 45 -2.53 -4.81 -3.57
CA ILE A 45 -1.84 -6.06 -3.21
C ILE A 45 -0.92 -5.82 -2.01
N ASN A 46 -0.46 -6.89 -1.36
CA ASN A 46 0.46 -6.85 -0.21
C ASN A 46 -0.03 -5.96 0.97
N GLY A 47 -1.31 -5.60 0.99
CA GLY A 47 -1.95 -4.92 2.11
C GLY A 47 -2.23 -5.90 3.25
N THR A 48 -2.86 -5.43 4.32
CA THR A 48 -3.19 -6.32 5.44
C THR A 48 -4.15 -7.45 5.08
N THR A 49 -5.12 -7.18 4.18
CA THR A 49 -6.04 -8.20 3.65
C THR A 49 -5.32 -9.24 2.80
N GLY A 50 -4.26 -8.83 2.09
CA GLY A 50 -3.36 -9.72 1.35
C GLY A 50 -2.23 -10.28 2.21
N GLU A 51 -2.40 -10.28 3.53
CA GLU A 51 -1.45 -10.89 4.47
C GLU A 51 -0.02 -10.30 4.37
N GLY A 52 0.11 -9.05 3.93
CA GLY A 52 1.39 -8.37 3.72
C GLY A 52 2.42 -8.46 4.87
N PRO A 53 2.03 -8.50 6.16
CA PRO A 53 2.96 -8.74 7.26
C PRO A 53 3.58 -10.16 7.29
N ASN A 54 2.93 -11.15 6.68
CA ASN A 54 3.37 -12.55 6.65
C ASN A 54 4.19 -12.87 5.38
N LEU A 55 4.05 -12.07 4.33
CA LEU A 55 4.79 -12.28 3.08
C LEU A 55 6.27 -11.99 3.26
N SER A 56 7.11 -12.92 2.82
CA SER A 56 8.52 -12.68 2.57
C SER A 56 8.74 -11.62 1.50
N VAL A 57 9.95 -11.08 1.43
CA VAL A 57 10.32 -10.11 0.39
C VAL A 57 10.15 -10.71 -1.01
N ALA A 58 10.51 -11.99 -1.19
CA ALA A 58 10.39 -12.69 -2.46
C ALA A 58 8.92 -12.86 -2.88
N GLU A 59 8.03 -13.26 -1.96
CA GLU A 59 6.59 -13.37 -2.25
C GLU A 59 5.98 -12.02 -2.61
N LYS A 60 6.38 -10.93 -1.93
CA LYS A 60 5.91 -9.57 -2.28
C LYS A 60 6.30 -9.18 -3.70
N GLU A 61 7.55 -9.47 -4.11
CA GLU A 61 8.05 -9.19 -5.45
C GLU A 61 7.35 -10.06 -6.51
N GLU A 62 7.16 -11.35 -6.23
CA GLU A 62 6.44 -12.26 -7.12
C GLU A 62 4.98 -11.81 -7.30
N MET A 63 4.30 -11.47 -6.21
CA MET A 63 2.93 -10.93 -6.24
C MET A 63 2.84 -9.66 -7.09
N ILE A 64 3.81 -8.74 -6.97
CA ILE A 64 3.91 -7.53 -7.81
C ILE A 64 4.09 -7.90 -9.29
N GLN A 65 5.06 -8.74 -9.62
CA GLN A 65 5.36 -9.12 -11.00
C GLN A 65 4.17 -9.82 -11.68
N GLN A 66 3.56 -10.79 -10.99
CA GLN A 66 2.39 -11.50 -11.53
C GLN A 66 1.19 -10.57 -11.68
N THR A 67 0.94 -9.69 -10.69
CA THR A 67 -0.16 -8.72 -10.76
C THR A 67 0.03 -7.75 -11.91
N ILE A 68 1.22 -7.18 -12.11
CA ILE A 68 1.52 -6.29 -13.24
C ILE A 68 1.23 -7.01 -14.57
N LYS A 69 1.77 -8.22 -14.73
CA LYS A 69 1.59 -9.04 -15.94
C LYS A 69 0.12 -9.34 -16.22
N ILE A 70 -0.63 -9.74 -15.18
CA ILE A 70 -2.03 -10.12 -15.33
C ILE A 70 -2.86 -8.87 -15.59
N VAL A 71 -2.79 -7.84 -14.72
CA VAL A 71 -3.58 -6.61 -14.88
C VAL A 71 -3.30 -5.92 -16.20
N ASN A 72 -2.06 -5.97 -16.71
CA ASN A 72 -1.69 -5.51 -18.05
C ASN A 72 -2.20 -4.09 -18.33
N ASP A 73 -1.86 -3.15 -17.45
CA ASP A 73 -2.25 -1.74 -17.49
C ASP A 73 -3.78 -1.49 -17.59
N ARG A 74 -4.64 -2.45 -17.19
CA ARG A 74 -6.11 -2.26 -17.20
C ARG A 74 -6.59 -1.32 -16.10
N VAL A 75 -6.00 -1.39 -14.92
CA VAL A 75 -6.31 -0.54 -13.75
C VAL A 75 -5.02 -0.20 -12.98
N PRO A 76 -4.99 0.89 -12.19
CA PRO A 76 -3.88 1.18 -11.30
C PRO A 76 -3.66 0.06 -10.27
N ILE A 77 -2.39 -0.18 -9.95
CA ILE A 77 -1.95 -1.16 -8.95
C ILE A 77 -1.27 -0.39 -7.81
N ILE A 78 -1.70 -0.64 -6.57
CA ILE A 78 -1.05 -0.17 -5.36
C ILE A 78 -0.43 -1.38 -4.66
N ALA A 79 0.82 -1.27 -4.23
CA ALA A 79 1.48 -2.31 -3.43
C ALA A 79 1.68 -1.85 -1.99
N GLY A 80 1.24 -2.68 -1.02
CA GLY A 80 1.56 -2.51 0.39
C GLY A 80 3.02 -2.77 0.67
N VAL A 81 3.67 -1.82 1.34
CA VAL A 81 5.09 -1.87 1.73
C VAL A 81 5.29 -1.25 3.11
N GLY A 82 6.48 -1.43 3.66
CA GLY A 82 6.88 -0.83 4.92
C GLY A 82 6.55 -1.67 6.14
N SER A 83 7.16 -1.27 7.24
CA SER A 83 7.15 -1.95 8.54
C SER A 83 7.19 -0.92 9.66
N ASN A 84 7.35 -1.38 10.91
CA ASN A 84 7.62 -0.51 12.03
C ASN A 84 9.02 0.13 12.05
N SER A 85 9.94 -0.31 11.18
CA SER A 85 11.28 0.21 11.07
C SER A 85 11.40 1.16 9.87
N THR A 86 11.80 2.41 10.13
CA THR A 86 11.99 3.42 9.07
C THR A 86 13.06 3.00 8.07
N SER A 87 14.22 2.51 8.54
CA SER A 87 15.31 2.08 7.65
C SER A 87 14.92 0.87 6.80
N ALA A 88 14.21 -0.11 7.37
CA ALA A 88 13.69 -1.24 6.61
C ALA A 88 12.65 -0.80 5.58
N THR A 89 11.75 0.11 5.96
CA THR A 89 10.74 0.67 5.04
C THR A 89 11.38 1.41 3.88
N VAL A 90 12.42 2.22 4.13
CA VAL A 90 13.19 2.90 3.08
C VAL A 90 13.82 1.89 2.13
N ALA A 91 14.45 0.83 2.65
CA ALA A 91 15.06 -0.22 1.83
C ALA A 91 14.02 -0.95 0.95
N ASP A 92 12.87 -1.33 1.52
CA ASP A 92 11.77 -1.97 0.79
C ASP A 92 11.24 -1.07 -0.34
N VAL A 93 11.03 0.22 -0.03
CA VAL A 93 10.52 1.22 -0.97
C VAL A 93 11.51 1.47 -2.11
N GLN A 94 12.81 1.57 -1.81
CA GLN A 94 13.84 1.70 -2.84
C GLN A 94 13.91 0.47 -3.74
N LYS A 95 13.78 -0.73 -3.17
CA LYS A 95 13.77 -1.99 -3.92
C LYS A 95 12.55 -2.10 -4.84
N ILE A 96 11.36 -1.81 -4.31
CA ILE A 96 10.09 -1.90 -5.05
C ILE A 96 9.93 -0.74 -6.05
N SER A 97 10.65 0.37 -5.85
CA SER A 97 10.70 1.49 -6.81
C SER A 97 11.22 1.10 -8.22
N ASN A 98 11.74 -0.12 -8.40
CA ASN A 98 12.11 -0.66 -9.71
C ASN A 98 10.90 -1.13 -10.55
N TYR A 99 9.72 -1.29 -9.95
CA TYR A 99 8.49 -1.69 -10.65
C TYR A 99 7.68 -0.46 -11.04
N SER A 100 8.08 0.23 -12.11
CA SER A 100 7.49 1.50 -12.56
C SER A 100 6.01 1.41 -12.96
N ASP A 101 5.47 0.20 -13.16
CA ASP A 101 4.05 -0.01 -13.47
C ASP A 101 3.13 0.17 -12.25
N LEU A 102 3.68 0.16 -11.03
CA LEU A 102 2.92 0.46 -9.83
C LEU A 102 2.54 1.95 -9.81
N SER A 103 1.28 2.22 -9.48
CA SER A 103 0.74 3.58 -9.43
C SER A 103 1.01 4.27 -8.09
N ALA A 104 1.15 3.49 -7.01
CA ALA A 104 1.52 3.99 -5.70
C ALA A 104 2.02 2.86 -4.78
N LEU A 105 2.70 3.24 -3.70
CA LEU A 105 3.03 2.38 -2.57
C LEU A 105 2.18 2.76 -1.36
N LEU A 106 1.59 1.77 -0.71
CA LEU A 106 0.82 1.96 0.52
C LEU A 106 1.73 1.70 1.72
N VAL A 107 2.07 2.75 2.47
CA VAL A 107 3.00 2.69 3.62
C VAL A 107 2.24 2.82 4.93
N VAL A 108 2.36 1.81 5.79
CA VAL A 108 1.68 1.76 7.10
C VAL A 108 2.36 2.63 8.15
N VAL A 109 1.56 3.28 9.00
CA VAL A 109 2.07 3.93 10.22
C VAL A 109 2.85 2.90 11.04
N PRO A 110 4.07 3.21 11.55
CA PRO A 110 4.85 2.26 12.32
C PRO A 110 4.09 1.67 13.52
N TYR A 111 3.84 0.37 13.46
CA TYR A 111 3.21 -0.42 14.52
C TYR A 111 4.25 -0.86 15.56
N TYR A 112 3.83 -1.52 16.66
CA TYR A 112 4.70 -1.95 17.78
C TYR A 112 5.34 -0.80 18.58
N ASN A 113 6.16 0.03 17.93
CA ASN A 113 6.95 1.11 18.53
C ASN A 113 6.07 2.31 18.97
N LYS A 114 4.88 2.46 18.37
CA LYS A 114 3.90 3.51 18.68
C LYS A 114 4.52 4.92 18.69
N PRO A 115 5.10 5.40 17.56
CA PRO A 115 5.71 6.72 17.50
C PRO A 115 4.68 7.83 17.79
N ASP A 116 5.18 8.97 18.25
CA ASP A 116 4.40 10.20 18.33
C ASP A 116 4.21 10.84 16.93
N GLN A 117 3.48 11.96 16.87
CA GLN A 117 3.19 12.63 15.60
C GLN A 117 4.46 13.14 14.90
N ALA A 118 5.45 13.63 15.66
CA ALA A 118 6.73 14.08 15.12
C ALA A 118 7.51 12.92 14.49
N GLY A 119 7.53 11.76 15.15
CA GLY A 119 8.12 10.53 14.63
C GLY A 119 7.40 10.02 13.39
N MET A 120 6.07 10.12 13.32
CA MET A 120 5.32 9.80 12.09
C MET A 120 5.70 10.73 10.95
N ILE A 121 5.79 12.04 11.19
CA ILE A 121 6.22 13.00 10.16
C ILE A 121 7.61 12.64 9.65
N ALA A 122 8.57 12.44 10.55
CA ALA A 122 9.94 12.09 10.17
C ALA A 122 10.00 10.77 9.37
N HIS A 123 9.26 9.75 9.80
CA HIS A 123 9.19 8.47 9.10
C HIS A 123 8.67 8.63 7.67
N PHE A 124 7.51 9.26 7.49
CA PHE A 124 6.90 9.40 6.16
C PHE A 124 7.68 10.33 5.24
N THR A 125 8.30 11.40 5.76
CA THR A 125 9.19 12.25 4.96
C THR A 125 10.38 11.44 4.42
N MET A 126 11.09 10.71 5.28
CA MET A 126 12.24 9.88 4.84
C MET A 126 11.85 8.82 3.82
N VAL A 127 10.67 8.21 3.99
CA VAL A 127 10.16 7.20 3.06
C VAL A 127 9.77 7.82 1.73
N ALA A 128 9.11 8.99 1.75
CA ALA A 128 8.67 9.68 0.55
C ALA A 128 9.85 10.26 -0.25
N ASP A 129 10.90 10.76 0.41
CA ASP A 129 12.15 11.21 -0.21
C ASP A 129 12.90 10.08 -0.93
N ALA A 130 12.84 8.86 -0.37
CA ALA A 130 13.54 7.70 -0.92
C ALA A 130 12.80 6.98 -2.06
N SER A 131 11.51 7.29 -2.26
CA SER A 131 10.64 6.58 -3.21
C SER A 131 10.61 7.23 -4.59
N LYS A 132 10.76 6.43 -5.64
CA LYS A 132 10.49 6.89 -7.02
C LYS A 132 9.02 6.77 -7.42
N ILE A 133 8.22 6.12 -6.56
CA ILE A 133 6.80 5.85 -6.78
C ILE A 133 5.99 6.63 -5.73
N PRO A 134 4.84 7.22 -6.09
CA PRO A 134 4.01 7.96 -5.13
C PRO A 134 3.64 7.16 -3.89
N ILE A 135 3.59 7.82 -2.74
CA ILE A 135 3.25 7.23 -1.44
C ILE A 135 1.79 7.53 -1.09
N VAL A 136 1.07 6.50 -0.63
CA VAL A 136 -0.21 6.62 0.06
C VAL A 136 0.01 6.21 1.52
N ILE A 137 -0.35 7.10 2.45
CA ILE A 137 -0.28 6.84 3.89
C ILE A 137 -1.36 5.83 4.26
N TYR A 138 -1.04 4.83 5.09
CA TYR A 138 -2.01 3.90 5.62
C TYR A 138 -2.19 4.09 7.13
N ASN A 139 -3.21 4.86 7.48
CA ASN A 139 -3.58 5.17 8.86
C ASN A 139 -4.63 4.16 9.35
N ILE A 140 -4.20 3.17 10.16
CA ILE A 140 -5.06 2.09 10.66
C ILE A 140 -4.83 1.82 12.17
N PRO A 141 -5.34 2.69 13.06
CA PRO A 141 -5.02 2.66 14.49
C PRO A 141 -5.41 1.34 15.18
N GLY A 142 -6.46 0.67 14.71
CA GLY A 142 -6.86 -0.64 15.21
C GLY A 142 -5.81 -1.74 15.03
N ARG A 143 -4.77 -1.51 14.20
CA ARG A 143 -3.64 -2.42 14.01
C ARG A 143 -2.31 -1.84 14.49
N THR A 144 -2.13 -0.52 14.39
CA THR A 144 -0.86 0.14 14.73
C THR A 144 -0.78 0.57 16.19
N GLY A 145 -1.93 0.71 16.86
CA GLY A 145 -2.02 1.17 18.25
C GLY A 145 -1.77 2.67 18.42
N VAL A 146 -1.61 3.42 17.32
CA VAL A 146 -1.47 4.87 17.28
C VAL A 146 -2.24 5.44 16.10
N LYS A 147 -2.82 6.62 16.31
CA LYS A 147 -3.60 7.34 15.30
C LYS A 147 -2.80 8.53 14.80
N MET A 148 -2.63 8.63 13.49
CA MET A 148 -2.15 9.85 12.85
C MET A 148 -3.24 10.93 12.96
N SER A 149 -2.88 12.12 13.41
CA SER A 149 -3.80 13.25 13.51
C SER A 149 -4.06 13.89 12.13
N VAL A 150 -5.14 14.66 12.03
CA VAL A 150 -5.47 15.43 10.82
C VAL A 150 -4.36 16.43 10.50
N ASP A 151 -3.87 17.17 11.50
CA ASP A 151 -2.75 18.11 11.32
C ASP A 151 -1.49 17.43 10.76
N THR A 152 -1.19 16.21 11.21
CA THR A 152 -0.07 15.43 10.68
C THR A 152 -0.31 14.99 9.24
N VAL A 153 -1.54 14.58 8.88
CA VAL A 153 -1.90 14.29 7.48
C VAL A 153 -1.73 15.52 6.61
N LEU A 154 -2.27 16.67 7.03
CA LEU A 154 -2.16 17.94 6.29
C LEU A 154 -0.69 18.35 6.10
N LYS A 155 0.12 18.21 7.15
CA LYS A 155 1.56 18.51 7.07
C LYS A 155 2.27 17.59 6.06
N LEU A 156 1.95 16.30 6.07
CA LEU A 156 2.53 15.33 5.14
C LEU A 156 2.02 15.52 3.70
N ALA A 157 0.81 16.04 3.51
CA ALA A 157 0.24 16.34 2.19
C ALA A 157 0.98 17.49 1.46
N GLU A 158 1.77 18.29 2.18
CA GLU A 158 2.68 19.28 1.57
C GLU A 158 3.84 18.61 0.80
N HIS A 159 4.16 17.34 1.10
CA HIS A 159 5.22 16.62 0.44
C HIS A 159 4.78 16.17 -0.97
N PRO A 160 5.51 16.51 -2.05
CA PRO A 160 5.04 16.30 -3.43
C PRO A 160 4.85 14.83 -3.81
N ASN A 161 5.54 13.92 -3.12
CA ASN A 161 5.45 12.48 -3.35
C ASN A 161 4.40 11.76 -2.49
N ILE A 162 3.74 12.46 -1.56
CA ILE A 162 2.65 11.89 -0.74
C ILE A 162 1.33 12.31 -1.39
N ILE A 163 0.60 11.36 -1.96
CA ILE A 163 -0.54 11.65 -2.85
C ILE A 163 -1.90 11.29 -2.26
N GLY A 164 -1.94 10.73 -1.04
CA GLY A 164 -3.20 10.43 -0.37
C GLY A 164 -3.04 9.63 0.91
N VAL A 165 -4.18 9.35 1.54
CA VAL A 165 -4.30 8.54 2.75
C VAL A 165 -5.38 7.47 2.57
N LYS A 166 -5.03 6.22 2.82
CA LYS A 166 -6.00 5.16 3.11
C LYS A 166 -6.31 5.24 4.61
N ASN A 167 -7.43 5.88 4.94
CA ASN A 167 -7.80 6.14 6.32
C ASN A 167 -8.79 5.09 6.83
N CYS A 168 -8.42 4.36 7.87
CA CYS A 168 -9.22 3.33 8.52
C CYS A 168 -9.58 3.73 9.96
N THR A 169 -9.91 5.01 10.14
CA THR A 169 -10.44 5.57 11.39
C THR A 169 -11.96 5.78 11.27
N GLY A 170 -12.58 6.40 12.28
CA GLY A 170 -14.02 6.67 12.26
C GLY A 170 -14.40 7.79 11.30
N ALA A 171 -15.68 7.82 10.91
CA ALA A 171 -16.23 8.80 9.95
C ALA A 171 -16.00 10.28 10.35
N ALA A 172 -15.94 10.57 11.66
CA ALA A 172 -15.70 11.94 12.14
C ALA A 172 -14.33 12.50 11.71
N ASP A 173 -13.30 11.65 11.62
CA ASP A 173 -11.96 12.08 11.17
C ASP A 173 -11.90 12.29 9.65
N LEU A 174 -12.77 11.60 8.89
CA LEU A 174 -12.85 11.76 7.44
C LEU A 174 -13.54 13.06 7.04
N ALA A 175 -14.44 13.59 7.88
CA ALA A 175 -15.22 14.79 7.56
C ALA A 175 -14.41 16.10 7.57
N VAL A 176 -13.16 16.04 8.04
CA VAL A 176 -12.27 17.20 8.22
C VAL A 176 -11.02 17.16 7.32
N LEU A 177 -10.91 16.13 6.47
CA LEU A 177 -9.89 15.97 5.43
C LEU A 177 -10.47 16.39 4.06
#